data_AF-R9N276-F1
#
_entry.id   AF-R9N276-F1
#
_cell.length_a   1.000
_cell.length_b   1.000
_cell.length_c   1.000
_cell.angle_alpha   90.00
_cell.angle_beta   90.00
_cell.angle_gamma   90.00
#
_symmetry.space_group_name_H-M   'P 1'
#
loop_
_entity.id
_entity.type
_entity.pdbx_description
1 polymer ?
#
loop_
_entity_poly.entity_id
_entity_poly.type
_entity_poly.pdbx_seq_one_letter_code
_entity_poly.pdbx_strand_id
1 'polypeptide(L)'
;MPQTSLQTNRQKLHTFIKSNWVFYLTGFLLLLGMKYFYSRTNVNSLTWLLAPTAWWVQALSDIPFHFVPYEGYVNHTYQFVIARSCSGMQFMIITIATLLFPFVPQMDTERKKIRWTISILPASYMLTILVNIIRILLSIYLPVIMQKSLSGSFLTPARLHTLIGTFVYFTSLFLIYHLAGLLSRQSFLKILPPVFFYLALVLGVPLLNRSWQNSEKQFAEYALLVVCVCLIVIFLYRIWNLLSKTASGFFRRFYHFRVRSR
;
A
#
# COMPACT_ATOMS: atom_id res chain seq x y z
N MET A 1 -41.18 -13.24 -1.99
CA MET A 1 -40.38 -13.53 -3.20
C MET A 1 -39.01 -12.81 -3.16
N PRO A 2 -37.97 -13.35 -2.50
CA PRO A 2 -36.60 -12.80 -2.55
C PRO A 2 -35.53 -13.78 -3.09
N GLN A 3 -35.90 -15.01 -3.48
CA GLN A 3 -34.92 -16.06 -3.84
C GLN A 3 -34.35 -15.92 -5.26
N THR A 4 -35.06 -15.24 -6.17
CA THR A 4 -34.63 -15.09 -7.57
C THR A 4 -33.39 -14.22 -7.72
N SER A 5 -33.28 -13.09 -6.99
CA SER A 5 -32.14 -12.16 -7.10
C SER A 5 -30.81 -12.73 -6.60
N LEU A 6 -30.84 -13.58 -5.57
CA LEU A 6 -29.65 -14.24 -5.02
C LEU A 6 -29.11 -15.32 -5.97
N GLN A 7 -29.99 -16.11 -6.60
CA GLN A 7 -29.58 -17.12 -7.58
C GLN A 7 -29.00 -16.48 -8.85
N THR A 8 -29.58 -15.38 -9.35
CA THR A 8 -29.04 -14.67 -10.52
C THR A 8 -27.67 -14.05 -10.23
N ASN A 9 -27.46 -13.51 -9.03
CA ASN A 9 -26.15 -12.98 -8.62
C ASN A 9 -25.09 -14.08 -8.46
N ARG A 10 -25.47 -15.25 -7.92
CA ARG A 10 -24.55 -16.38 -7.76
C ARG A 10 -24.09 -16.93 -9.12
N GLN A 11 -25.01 -17.05 -10.08
CA GLN A 11 -24.69 -17.49 -11.45
C GLN A 11 -23.80 -16.47 -12.18
N LYS A 12 -24.11 -15.16 -12.08
CA LYS A 12 -23.24 -14.10 -12.65
C LYS A 12 -21.83 -14.13 -12.06
N LEU A 13 -21.70 -14.29 -10.75
CA LEU A 13 -20.40 -14.41 -10.07
C LEU A 13 -19.63 -15.66 -10.54
N HIS A 14 -20.32 -16.79 -10.70
CA HIS A 14 -19.68 -18.04 -11.14
C HIS A 14 -19.16 -17.94 -12.58
N THR A 15 -19.93 -17.35 -13.50
CA THR A 15 -19.50 -17.12 -14.89
C THR A 15 -18.37 -16.09 -14.97
N PHE A 16 -18.42 -15.07 -14.12
CA PHE A 16 -17.38 -14.04 -14.01
C PHE A 16 -16.04 -14.57 -13.50
N ILE A 17 -16.06 -15.45 -12.48
CA ILE A 17 -14.85 -16.11 -11.97
C ILE A 17 -14.34 -17.13 -12.99
N LYS A 18 -15.23 -17.93 -13.60
CA LYS A 18 -14.85 -18.96 -14.58
C LYS A 18 -14.27 -18.37 -15.87
N SER A 19 -14.60 -17.14 -16.24
CA SER A 19 -14.00 -16.46 -17.39
C SER A 19 -12.62 -15.84 -17.10
N ASN A 20 -12.31 -15.52 -15.84
CA ASN A 20 -11.09 -14.79 -15.46
C ASN A 20 -10.09 -15.63 -14.64
N TRP A 21 -10.37 -16.93 -14.46
CA TRP A 21 -9.60 -17.80 -13.57
C TRP A 21 -8.10 -17.86 -13.92
N VAL A 22 -7.74 -17.81 -15.21
CA VAL A 22 -6.35 -17.83 -15.66
C VAL A 22 -5.58 -16.62 -15.12
N PHE A 23 -6.16 -15.42 -15.19
CA PHE A 23 -5.52 -14.21 -14.67
C PHE A 23 -5.38 -14.24 -13.15
N TYR A 24 -6.37 -14.79 -12.45
CA TYR A 24 -6.31 -14.94 -11.00
C TYR A 24 -5.28 -15.98 -10.57
N LEU A 25 -5.22 -17.12 -11.25
CA LEU A 25 -4.22 -18.15 -10.95
C LEU A 25 -2.81 -17.62 -11.23
N THR A 26 -2.59 -17.01 -12.40
CA THR A 26 -1.30 -16.41 -12.76
C THR A 26 -0.92 -15.30 -11.78
N GLY A 27 -1.84 -14.40 -11.43
CA GLY A 27 -1.60 -13.34 -10.45
C GLY A 27 -1.30 -13.90 -9.06
N PHE A 28 -2.02 -14.94 -8.62
CA PHE A 28 -1.77 -15.59 -7.35
C PHE A 28 -0.40 -16.29 -7.29
N LEU A 29 -0.04 -17.04 -8.34
CA LEU A 29 1.28 -17.68 -8.45
C LEU A 29 2.41 -16.65 -8.49
N LEU A 30 2.22 -15.54 -9.21
CA LEU A 30 3.16 -14.42 -9.21
C LEU A 30 3.35 -13.86 -7.80
N LEU A 31 2.26 -13.54 -7.09
CA LEU A 31 2.33 -12.99 -5.74
C LEU A 31 2.98 -13.97 -4.76
N LEU A 32 2.68 -15.26 -4.86
CA LEU A 32 3.33 -16.32 -4.08
C LEU A 32 4.83 -16.40 -4.40
N GLY A 33 5.20 -16.39 -5.67
CA GLY A 33 6.60 -16.42 -6.12
C GLY A 33 7.39 -15.23 -5.61
N MET A 34 6.86 -14.01 -5.74
CA MET A 34 7.50 -12.78 -5.24
C MET A 34 7.65 -12.80 -3.72
N LYS A 35 6.65 -13.35 -3.02
CA LYS A 35 6.66 -13.46 -1.55
C LYS A 35 7.62 -14.52 -1.05
N TYR A 36 7.69 -15.66 -1.73
CA TYR A 36 8.68 -16.70 -1.48
C TYR A 36 10.10 -16.17 -1.73
N PHE A 37 10.31 -15.52 -2.87
CA PHE A 37 11.56 -14.82 -3.19
C PHE A 37 11.93 -13.81 -2.11
N TYR A 38 10.97 -12.97 -1.69
CA TYR A 38 11.20 -12.06 -0.59
C TYR A 38 11.64 -12.85 0.64
N SER A 39 10.91 -13.85 1.12
CA SER A 39 11.24 -14.58 2.35
C SER A 39 12.66 -15.20 2.42
N ARG A 40 13.27 -15.55 1.28
CA ARG A 40 14.55 -16.28 1.20
C ARG A 40 15.76 -15.43 0.85
N THR A 41 15.56 -14.22 0.35
CA THR A 41 16.64 -13.40 -0.19
C THR A 41 17.37 -12.60 0.87
N ASN A 42 18.58 -12.12 0.56
CA ASN A 42 19.28 -11.13 1.38
C ASN A 42 19.14 -9.74 0.75
N VAL A 43 19.59 -8.71 1.47
CA VAL A 43 19.55 -7.32 0.97
C VAL A 43 20.27 -7.16 -0.38
N ASN A 44 21.32 -7.96 -0.63
CA ASN A 44 22.08 -7.96 -1.89
C ASN A 44 21.20 -8.29 -3.10
N SER A 45 20.22 -9.18 -2.96
CA SER A 45 19.28 -9.56 -4.04
C SER A 45 18.13 -8.56 -4.21
N LEU A 46 17.99 -7.59 -3.30
CA LEU A 46 16.99 -6.52 -3.34
C LEU A 46 17.57 -5.19 -3.84
N THR A 47 18.83 -5.17 -4.24
CA THR A 47 19.54 -4.00 -4.78
C THR A 47 18.86 -3.41 -6.00
N TRP A 48 18.19 -4.19 -6.84
CA TRP A 48 17.42 -3.66 -7.97
C TRP A 48 16.29 -2.70 -7.55
N LEU A 49 15.76 -2.84 -6.33
CA LEU A 49 14.75 -1.95 -5.77
C LEU A 49 15.37 -0.92 -4.82
N LEU A 50 16.38 -1.33 -4.04
CA LEU A 50 17.06 -0.50 -3.06
C LEU A 50 18.01 0.52 -3.69
N ALA A 51 18.77 0.16 -4.72
CA ALA A 51 19.73 1.05 -5.37
C ALA A 51 19.08 2.30 -5.97
N PRO A 52 18.03 2.22 -6.81
CA PRO A 52 17.36 3.42 -7.31
C PRO A 52 16.70 4.23 -6.18
N THR A 53 16.14 3.55 -5.17
CA THR A 53 15.55 4.24 -4.01
C THR A 53 16.62 4.99 -3.21
N ALA A 54 17.74 4.35 -2.89
CA ALA A 54 18.84 4.93 -2.13
C ALA A 54 19.51 6.07 -2.90
N TRP A 55 19.63 5.95 -4.22
CA TRP A 55 20.12 7.03 -5.07
C TRP A 55 19.23 8.28 -4.95
N TRP A 56 17.91 8.13 -5.07
CA TRP A 56 16.99 9.26 -4.90
C TRP A 56 16.97 9.82 -3.48
N VAL A 57 17.05 8.96 -2.46
CA VAL A 57 17.13 9.41 -1.07
C VAL A 57 18.41 10.23 -0.85
N GLN A 58 19.56 9.76 -1.37
CA GLN A 58 20.82 10.53 -1.33
C GLN A 58 20.66 11.88 -2.02
N ALA A 59 20.10 11.91 -3.23
CA ALA A 59 19.92 13.13 -4.01
C ALA A 59 18.95 14.14 -3.37
N LEU A 60 17.97 13.69 -2.57
CA LEU A 60 16.98 14.55 -1.92
C LEU A 60 17.33 14.96 -0.49
N SER A 61 18.19 14.19 0.19
CA SER A 61 18.56 14.43 1.58
C SER A 61 19.97 14.99 1.76
N ASP A 62 20.79 14.96 0.70
CA ASP A 62 22.23 15.23 0.73
C ASP A 62 23.01 14.36 1.75
N ILE A 63 22.46 13.21 2.13
CA ILE A 63 23.09 12.25 3.04
C ILE A 63 23.78 11.16 2.21
N PRO A 64 25.10 10.97 2.31
CA PRO A 64 25.81 9.94 1.54
C PRO A 64 25.49 8.54 2.09
N PHE A 65 25.17 7.59 1.22
CA PHE A 65 24.91 6.21 1.61
C PHE A 65 25.85 5.27 0.87
N HIS A 66 26.60 4.45 1.61
CA HIS A 66 27.48 3.44 1.02
C HIS A 66 26.86 2.05 1.20
N PHE A 67 27.03 1.20 0.20
CA PHE A 67 26.48 -0.16 0.24
C PHE A 67 27.43 -1.09 1.00
N VAL A 68 26.93 -1.71 2.07
CA VAL A 68 27.61 -2.74 2.85
C VAL A 68 26.89 -4.08 2.60
N PRO A 69 27.61 -5.13 2.16
CA PRO A 69 27.01 -6.45 1.93
C PRO A 69 26.27 -6.96 3.17
N TYR A 70 25.10 -7.58 2.97
CA TYR A 70 24.24 -8.15 4.02
C TYR A 70 23.55 -7.14 4.97
N GLU A 71 24.09 -5.93 5.12
CA GLU A 71 23.48 -4.87 5.93
C GLU A 71 22.57 -3.94 5.11
N GLY A 72 23.01 -3.57 3.91
CA GLY A 72 22.29 -2.65 3.01
C GLY A 72 23.03 -1.33 2.83
N TYR A 73 22.29 -0.24 2.63
CA TYR A 73 22.91 1.08 2.50
C TYR A 73 23.03 1.74 3.87
N VAL A 74 24.26 2.04 4.29
CA VAL A 74 24.56 2.51 5.65
C VAL A 74 25.09 3.93 5.62
N ASN A 75 24.72 4.71 6.65
CA ASN A 75 25.38 5.95 6.99
C ASN A 75 25.70 5.97 8.50
N HIS A 76 26.97 6.07 8.85
CA HIS A 76 27.42 6.07 10.25
C HIS A 76 27.21 7.42 10.95
N THR A 77 27.22 8.54 10.22
CA THR A 77 27.00 9.87 10.79
C THR A 77 25.58 10.05 11.33
N TYR A 78 24.58 9.55 10.58
CA TYR A 78 23.17 9.62 10.95
C TYR A 78 22.65 8.34 11.64
N GLN A 79 23.54 7.36 11.88
CA GLN A 79 23.22 6.06 12.48
C GLN A 79 21.97 5.41 11.83
N PHE A 80 21.91 5.48 10.50
CA PHE A 80 20.74 5.04 9.72
C PHE A 80 21.15 3.99 8.70
N VAL A 81 20.33 2.93 8.60
CA VAL A 81 20.54 1.82 7.67
C VAL A 81 19.28 1.61 6.83
N ILE A 82 19.42 1.68 5.51
CA ILE A 82 18.41 1.25 4.55
C ILE A 82 18.55 -0.26 4.38
N ALA A 83 17.95 -0.99 5.31
CA ALA A 83 17.97 -2.44 5.36
C ALA A 83 16.92 -3.08 4.43
N ARG A 84 16.88 -4.40 4.40
CA ARG A 84 15.87 -5.22 3.70
C ARG A 84 14.41 -4.84 4.04
N SER A 85 14.12 -4.40 5.26
CA SER A 85 12.80 -3.90 5.69
C SER A 85 12.41 -2.58 5.01
N CYS A 86 13.39 -1.83 4.53
CA CYS A 86 13.23 -0.58 3.79
C CYS A 86 13.13 -0.78 2.27
N SER A 87 13.13 -2.02 1.77
CA SER A 87 13.08 -2.28 0.31
C SER A 87 11.78 -1.84 -0.36
N GLY A 88 10.65 -1.85 0.33
CA GLY A 88 9.34 -1.62 -0.29
C GLY A 88 8.77 -2.83 -1.05
N MET A 89 9.47 -3.97 -1.06
CA MET A 89 9.03 -5.20 -1.72
C MET A 89 7.62 -5.65 -1.27
N GLN A 90 7.36 -5.60 0.04
CA GLN A 90 6.04 -5.91 0.60
C GLN A 90 4.95 -4.98 0.05
N PHE A 91 5.24 -3.68 -0.06
CA PHE A 91 4.30 -2.70 -0.60
C PHE A 91 4.04 -2.93 -2.09
N MET A 92 5.05 -3.32 -2.85
CA MET A 92 4.88 -3.68 -4.26
C MET A 92 3.95 -4.88 -4.44
N ILE A 93 4.12 -5.96 -3.64
CA ILE A 93 3.22 -7.13 -3.65
C ILE A 93 1.77 -6.71 -3.36
N ILE A 94 1.57 -5.89 -2.33
CA ILE A 94 0.25 -5.38 -1.96
C ILE A 94 -0.36 -4.55 -3.10
N THR A 95 0.44 -3.70 -3.73
CA THR A 95 0.01 -2.85 -4.84
C THR A 95 -0.40 -3.68 -6.05
N ILE A 96 0.39 -4.70 -6.42
CA ILE A 96 0.05 -5.63 -7.51
C ILE A 96 -1.26 -6.34 -7.19
N ALA A 97 -1.42 -6.89 -5.99
CA ALA A 97 -2.65 -7.58 -5.59
C ALA A 97 -3.88 -6.65 -5.66
N THR A 98 -3.73 -5.42 -5.15
CA THR A 98 -4.78 -4.41 -5.10
C THR A 98 -5.18 -3.90 -6.49
N LEU A 99 -4.25 -3.89 -7.45
CA LEU A 99 -4.53 -3.48 -8.83
C LEU A 99 -4.95 -4.63 -9.73
N LEU A 100 -4.59 -5.88 -9.41
CA LEU A 100 -4.87 -7.04 -10.25
C LEU A 100 -6.27 -7.61 -9.98
N PHE A 101 -6.54 -8.03 -8.74
CA PHE A 101 -7.77 -8.78 -8.44
C PHE A 101 -9.06 -7.97 -8.63
N PRO A 102 -9.13 -6.69 -8.19
CA PRO A 102 -10.34 -5.90 -8.37
C PRO A 102 -10.55 -5.46 -9.82
N PHE A 103 -9.50 -5.12 -10.57
CA PHE A 103 -9.62 -4.44 -11.87
C PHE A 103 -9.56 -5.34 -13.10
N VAL A 104 -8.87 -6.50 -13.07
CA VAL A 104 -8.84 -7.41 -14.23
C VAL A 104 -10.24 -7.79 -14.70
N PRO A 105 -11.17 -8.18 -13.82
CA PRO A 105 -12.51 -8.59 -14.24
C PRO A 105 -13.38 -7.45 -14.77
N GLN A 106 -13.01 -6.21 -14.47
CA GLN A 106 -13.72 -5.00 -14.86
C GLN A 106 -13.46 -4.63 -16.33
N MET A 107 -12.43 -5.20 -16.95
CA MET A 107 -12.07 -4.87 -18.32
C MET A 107 -12.96 -5.63 -19.31
N ASP A 108 -13.63 -4.88 -20.20
CA ASP A 108 -14.62 -5.44 -21.14
C ASP A 108 -14.01 -6.44 -22.15
N THR A 109 -12.73 -6.31 -22.47
CA THR A 109 -12.07 -7.11 -23.50
C THR A 109 -10.80 -7.79 -23.00
N GLU A 110 -10.52 -8.99 -23.52
CA GLU A 110 -9.30 -9.75 -23.21
C GLU A 110 -8.02 -8.95 -23.51
N ARG A 111 -8.00 -8.18 -24.61
CA ARG A 111 -6.88 -7.28 -24.93
C ARG A 111 -6.68 -6.19 -23.87
N LYS A 112 -7.75 -5.65 -23.29
CA LYS A 112 -7.65 -4.68 -22.18
C LYS A 112 -7.16 -5.37 -20.90
N LYS A 113 -7.63 -6.59 -20.59
CA LYS A 113 -7.16 -7.39 -19.44
C LYS A 113 -5.67 -7.67 -19.49
N ILE A 114 -5.17 -8.14 -20.65
CA ILE A 114 -3.75 -8.42 -20.86
C ILE A 114 -2.92 -7.14 -20.73
N ARG A 115 -3.31 -6.06 -21.42
CA ARG A 115 -2.61 -4.77 -21.31
C ARG A 115 -2.58 -4.25 -19.88
N TRP A 116 -3.69 -4.32 -19.17
CA TRP A 116 -3.77 -3.92 -17.77
C TRP A 116 -2.83 -4.75 -16.89
N THR A 117 -2.90 -6.09 -17.00
CA THR A 117 -2.07 -7.02 -16.23
C THR A 117 -0.57 -6.78 -16.47
N ILE A 118 -0.16 -6.60 -17.72
CA ILE A 118 1.24 -6.29 -18.08
C ILE A 118 1.65 -4.93 -17.51
N SER A 119 0.77 -3.92 -17.57
CA SER A 119 1.08 -2.57 -17.08
C SER A 119 1.22 -2.47 -15.55
N ILE A 120 0.58 -3.36 -14.79
CA ILE A 120 0.65 -3.35 -13.32
C ILE A 120 2.07 -3.56 -12.82
N LEU A 121 2.87 -4.41 -13.47
CA LEU A 121 4.23 -4.72 -13.04
C LEU A 121 5.13 -3.47 -13.01
N PRO A 122 5.40 -2.79 -14.14
CA PRO A 122 6.24 -1.59 -14.13
C PRO A 122 5.59 -0.45 -13.32
N ALA A 123 4.26 -0.30 -13.35
CA ALA A 123 3.58 0.72 -12.56
C ALA A 123 3.80 0.51 -11.05
N SER A 124 3.63 -0.72 -10.57
CA SER A 124 3.83 -1.05 -9.15
C SER A 124 5.28 -0.86 -8.72
N TYR A 125 6.25 -1.15 -9.59
CA TYR A 125 7.67 -0.91 -9.33
C TYR A 125 7.98 0.59 -9.19
N MET A 126 7.54 1.41 -10.15
CA MET A 126 7.72 2.87 -10.12
C MET A 126 7.05 3.51 -8.89
N LEU A 127 5.80 3.12 -8.61
CA LEU A 127 5.06 3.59 -7.44
C LEU A 127 5.75 3.16 -6.13
N THR A 128 6.33 1.96 -6.10
CA THR A 128 7.07 1.49 -4.93
C THR A 128 8.30 2.36 -4.68
N ILE A 129 9.11 2.65 -5.71
CA ILE A 129 10.26 3.55 -5.54
C ILE A 129 9.80 4.90 -4.99
N LEU A 130 8.80 5.53 -5.63
CA LEU A 130 8.31 6.85 -5.22
C LEU A 130 7.83 6.88 -3.76
N VAL A 131 6.95 5.95 -3.38
CA VAL A 131 6.38 5.89 -2.03
C VAL A 131 7.46 5.52 -1.00
N ASN A 132 8.41 4.66 -1.39
CA ASN A 132 9.46 4.22 -0.51
C ASN A 132 10.51 5.29 -0.23
N ILE A 133 10.80 6.17 -1.19
CA ILE A 133 11.61 7.38 -0.98
C ILE A 133 10.98 8.22 0.14
N ILE A 134 9.68 8.53 0.03
CA ILE A 134 8.95 9.32 1.05
C ILE A 134 9.03 8.64 2.42
N ARG A 135 8.80 7.32 2.49
CA ARG A 135 8.89 6.55 3.74
C ARG A 135 10.27 6.65 4.37
N ILE A 136 11.34 6.49 3.59
CA ILE A 136 12.71 6.53 4.10
C ILE A 136 13.06 7.92 4.59
N LEU A 137 12.75 8.97 3.82
CA LEU A 137 12.98 10.36 4.23
C LEU A 137 12.26 10.69 5.54
N LEU A 138 10.98 10.29 5.67
CA LEU A 138 10.25 10.45 6.93
C LEU A 138 10.87 9.65 8.07
N SER A 139 11.41 8.46 7.80
CA SER A 139 12.10 7.65 8.82
C SER A 139 13.44 8.26 9.26
N ILE A 140 14.08 9.08 8.42
CA ILE A 140 15.32 9.80 8.76
C ILE A 140 14.99 11.06 9.57
N TYR A 141 14.08 11.91 9.09
CA TYR A 141 13.87 13.24 9.67
C TYR A 141 12.90 13.26 10.86
N LEU A 142 11.86 12.42 10.85
CA LEU A 142 10.83 12.49 11.90
C LEU A 142 11.36 12.14 13.30
N PRO A 143 12.20 11.11 13.50
CA PRO A 143 12.78 10.83 14.82
C PRO A 143 13.60 11.99 15.36
N VAL A 144 14.40 12.67 14.51
CA VAL A 144 15.24 13.82 14.90
C VAL A 144 14.39 14.99 15.41
N ILE A 145 13.24 15.23 14.77
CA ILE A 145 12.29 16.28 15.20
C ILE A 145 11.60 15.88 16.51
N MET A 146 11.15 14.63 16.62
CA MET A 146 10.39 14.17 17.78
C MET A 146 11.24 13.96 19.03
N GLN A 147 12.55 13.69 18.88
CA GLN A 147 13.46 13.57 20.01
C GLN A 147 13.56 14.86 20.84
N LYS A 148 13.27 16.03 20.25
CA LYS A 148 13.15 17.30 20.97
C LYS A 148 11.87 17.46 21.77
N SER A 149 10.81 16.71 21.47
CA SER A 149 9.46 16.94 22.01
C SER A 149 8.88 15.76 22.80
N LEU A 150 9.42 14.54 22.65
CA LEU A 150 8.77 13.35 23.18
C LEU A 150 9.79 12.38 23.79
N SER A 151 10.26 12.72 25.00
CA SER A 151 11.04 11.89 25.92
C SER A 151 10.20 10.77 26.55
N GLY A 152 9.34 10.10 25.78
CA GLY A 152 8.39 9.12 26.27
C GLY A 152 8.79 7.69 25.88
N SER A 153 8.86 6.78 26.85
CA SER A 153 9.15 5.33 26.67
C SER A 153 8.21 4.58 25.71
N PHE A 154 7.16 5.23 25.19
CA PHE A 154 6.09 4.60 24.43
C PHE A 154 6.45 4.33 22.96
N LEU A 155 7.27 5.20 22.34
CA LEU A 155 7.64 5.15 20.92
C LEU A 155 9.09 4.70 20.73
N THR A 156 9.32 3.40 20.76
CA THR A 156 10.62 2.83 20.39
C THR A 156 10.91 3.09 18.90
N PRO A 157 12.20 3.17 18.48
CA PRO A 157 12.55 3.37 17.06
C PRO A 157 11.88 2.37 16.12
N ALA A 158 11.74 1.11 16.54
CA ALA A 158 11.06 0.06 15.77
C ALA A 158 9.55 0.32 15.60
N ARG A 159 8.87 0.77 16.67
CA ARG A 159 7.44 1.12 16.62
C ARG A 159 7.21 2.34 15.73
N LEU A 160 8.06 3.36 15.86
CA LEU A 160 7.99 4.56 15.03
C LEU A 160 8.21 4.25 13.55
N HIS A 161 9.21 3.42 13.23
CA HIS A 161 9.46 2.97 11.86
C HIS A 161 8.27 2.18 11.27
N THR A 162 7.64 1.33 12.09
CA THR A 162 6.42 0.59 11.69
C THR A 162 5.24 1.54 11.48
N LEU A 163 5.06 2.53 12.35
CA LEU A 163 4.01 3.53 12.24
C LEU A 163 4.16 4.36 10.97
N ILE A 164 5.36 4.92 10.72
CA ILE A 164 5.66 5.70 9.51
C ILE A 164 5.43 4.84 8.26
N GLY A 165 5.98 3.62 8.25
CA GLY A 165 5.80 2.70 7.14
C GLY A 165 4.33 2.37 6.87
N THR A 166 3.57 2.10 7.93
CA THR A 166 2.13 1.79 7.82
C THR A 166 1.35 2.99 7.30
N PHE A 167 1.58 4.17 7.88
CA PHE A 167 0.90 5.40 7.49
C PHE A 167 1.15 5.76 6.03
N VAL A 168 2.42 5.77 5.60
CA VAL A 168 2.81 6.13 4.22
C VAL A 168 2.26 5.11 3.23
N TYR A 169 2.53 3.82 3.43
CA TYR A 169 2.10 2.78 2.50
C TYR A 169 0.58 2.69 2.40
N PHE A 170 -0.13 2.73 3.52
CA PHE A 170 -1.57 2.59 3.51
C PHE A 170 -2.26 3.79 2.86
N THR A 171 -1.79 5.01 3.15
CA THR A 171 -2.31 6.23 2.51
C THR A 171 -2.02 6.24 1.01
N SER A 172 -0.80 5.91 0.61
CA SER A 172 -0.43 5.80 -0.81
C SER A 172 -1.24 4.72 -1.54
N LEU A 173 -1.53 3.59 -0.89
CA LEU A 173 -2.33 2.52 -1.50
C LEU A 173 -3.76 2.99 -1.82
N PHE A 174 -4.39 3.79 -0.94
CA PHE A 174 -5.68 4.40 -1.24
C PHE A 174 -5.61 5.36 -2.41
N LEU A 175 -4.58 6.21 -2.45
CA LEU A 175 -4.38 7.14 -3.56
C LEU A 175 -4.21 6.40 -4.89
N ILE A 176 -3.34 5.38 -4.92
CA ILE A 176 -3.09 4.54 -6.09
C ILE A 176 -4.37 3.85 -6.54
N TYR A 177 -5.12 3.24 -5.61
CA TYR A 177 -6.38 2.57 -5.94
C TYR A 177 -7.42 3.56 -6.48
N HIS A 178 -7.50 4.77 -5.91
CA HIS A 178 -8.38 5.81 -6.40
C HIS A 178 -8.01 6.26 -7.81
N LEU A 179 -6.73 6.53 -8.07
CA LEU A 179 -6.21 6.89 -9.39
C LEU A 179 -6.47 5.78 -10.41
N ALA A 180 -6.22 4.51 -10.05
CA ALA A 180 -6.52 3.37 -10.91
C ALA A 180 -8.02 3.28 -11.25
N GLY A 181 -8.90 3.58 -10.30
CA GLY A 181 -10.35 3.71 -10.51
C GLY A 181 -10.73 4.81 -11.51
N LEU A 182 -10.03 5.95 -11.47
CA LEU A 182 -10.23 7.03 -12.43
C LEU A 182 -9.77 6.61 -13.84
N LEU A 183 -8.63 5.92 -13.93
CA LEU A 183 -8.11 5.40 -15.20
C LEU A 183 -9.01 4.30 -15.80
N SER A 184 -9.55 3.41 -14.97
CA SER A 184 -10.43 2.32 -15.41
C SER A 184 -11.90 2.75 -15.62
N ARG A 185 -12.26 3.99 -15.25
CA ARG A 185 -13.62 4.55 -15.30
C ARG A 185 -14.68 3.72 -14.55
N GLN A 186 -14.32 3.08 -13.45
CA GLN A 186 -15.24 2.22 -12.68
C GLN A 186 -15.44 2.66 -11.23
N SER A 187 -16.66 2.49 -10.74
CA SER A 187 -17.09 2.90 -9.39
C SER A 187 -17.34 1.69 -8.49
N PHE A 188 -16.27 1.04 -8.01
CA PHE A 188 -16.37 -0.01 -6.99
C PHE A 188 -16.34 0.56 -5.56
N LEU A 189 -16.62 -0.29 -4.55
CA LEU A 189 -16.40 -0.02 -3.12
C LEU A 189 -14.98 0.51 -2.90
N LYS A 190 -14.84 1.84 -2.82
CA LYS A 190 -13.55 2.55 -2.94
C LYS A 190 -12.51 2.17 -1.88
N ILE A 191 -12.97 1.61 -0.77
CA ILE A 191 -12.16 1.41 0.43
C ILE A 191 -11.83 -0.07 0.65
N LEU A 192 -12.71 -0.98 0.25
CA LEU A 192 -12.63 -2.37 0.69
C LEU A 192 -11.40 -3.11 0.15
N PRO A 193 -11.05 -3.06 -1.16
CA PRO A 193 -9.91 -3.83 -1.65
C PRO A 193 -8.55 -3.38 -1.10
N PRO A 194 -8.21 -2.08 -1.03
CA PRO A 194 -6.96 -1.63 -0.40
C PRO A 194 -6.83 -2.10 1.05
N VAL A 195 -7.90 -1.99 1.84
CA VAL A 195 -7.92 -2.43 3.24
C VAL A 195 -7.70 -3.93 3.34
N PHE A 196 -8.46 -4.70 2.55
CA PHE A 196 -8.38 -6.15 2.55
C PHE A 196 -6.97 -6.64 2.19
N PHE A 197 -6.41 -6.21 1.05
CA PHE A 197 -5.11 -6.70 0.61
C PHE A 197 -3.96 -6.24 1.51
N TYR A 198 -4.03 -5.02 2.03
CA TYR A 198 -3.04 -4.52 2.97
C TYR A 198 -3.02 -5.36 4.24
N LEU A 199 -4.16 -5.49 4.93
CA LEU A 199 -4.24 -6.25 6.18
C LEU A 199 -3.95 -7.74 5.96
N ALA A 200 -4.48 -8.34 4.89
CA ALA A 200 -4.26 -9.76 4.59
C ALA A 200 -2.77 -10.08 4.35
N LEU A 201 -2.03 -9.19 3.68
CA LEU A 201 -0.62 -9.44 3.38
C LEU A 201 0.32 -8.99 4.49
N VAL A 202 0.00 -7.93 5.22
CA VAL A 202 0.82 -7.41 6.34
C VAL A 202 0.64 -8.26 7.59
N LEU A 203 -0.60 -8.59 7.98
CA LEU A 203 -0.89 -9.37 9.19
C LEU A 203 -1.00 -10.86 8.92
N GLY A 204 -1.51 -11.26 7.75
CA GLY A 204 -1.69 -12.68 7.44
C GLY A 204 -0.38 -13.47 7.37
N VAL A 205 0.75 -12.82 7.04
CA VAL A 205 2.05 -13.52 6.96
C VAL A 205 2.61 -13.89 8.32
N PRO A 206 2.78 -12.94 9.27
CA PRO A 206 3.21 -13.31 10.61
C PRO A 206 2.27 -14.34 11.26
N LEU A 207 0.95 -14.21 11.05
CA LEU A 207 -0.05 -15.16 11.54
C LEU A 207 0.18 -16.57 10.98
N LEU A 208 0.36 -16.73 9.67
CA LEU A 208 0.62 -18.03 9.04
C LEU A 208 1.98 -18.62 9.44
N ASN A 209 2.98 -17.77 9.67
CA ASN A 209 4.30 -18.18 10.15
C ASN A 209 4.35 -18.47 11.67
N ARG A 210 3.20 -18.49 12.36
CA ARG A 210 3.07 -18.78 13.80
C ARG A 210 3.94 -17.87 14.68
N SER A 211 4.17 -16.62 14.29
CA SER A 211 4.95 -15.66 15.11
C SER A 211 4.36 -15.43 16.51
N TRP A 212 3.09 -15.78 16.70
CA TRP A 212 2.41 -15.81 17.99
C TRP A 212 3.06 -16.76 19.01
N GLN A 213 3.61 -17.91 18.57
CA GLN A 213 4.13 -18.93 19.48
C GLN A 213 5.37 -18.50 20.26
N ASN A 214 6.16 -17.56 19.73
CA ASN A 214 7.42 -17.14 20.36
C ASN A 214 7.26 -15.88 21.22
N SER A 215 6.26 -15.03 20.95
CA SER A 215 6.02 -13.77 21.68
C SER A 215 4.63 -13.19 21.36
N GLU A 216 3.59 -13.79 21.94
CA GLU A 216 2.18 -13.37 21.80
C GLU A 216 2.01 -11.85 21.96
N LYS A 217 2.58 -11.29 23.03
CA LYS A 217 2.48 -9.86 23.34
C LYS A 217 3.07 -8.95 22.26
N GLN A 218 4.23 -9.30 21.69
CA GLN A 218 4.88 -8.48 20.67
C GLN A 218 4.10 -8.46 19.35
N PHE A 219 3.54 -9.61 18.96
CA PHE A 219 2.69 -9.67 17.77
C PHE A 219 1.38 -8.91 17.99
N ALA A 220 0.74 -9.04 19.16
CA ALA A 220 -0.46 -8.28 19.50
C ALA A 220 -0.22 -6.77 19.42
N GLU A 221 0.89 -6.28 19.99
CA GLU A 221 1.26 -4.86 19.91
C GLU A 221 1.48 -4.40 18.47
N TYR A 222 2.18 -5.20 17.66
CA TYR A 222 2.39 -4.90 16.24
C TYR A 222 1.06 -4.84 15.47
N ALA A 223 0.22 -5.86 15.62
CA ALA A 223 -1.06 -5.93 14.94
C ALA A 223 -2.01 -4.79 15.36
N LEU A 224 -2.06 -4.49 16.66
CA LEU A 224 -2.84 -3.38 17.20
C LEU A 224 -2.36 -2.04 16.61
N LEU A 225 -1.05 -1.79 16.59
CA LEU A 225 -0.49 -0.57 16.01
C LEU A 225 -0.87 -0.43 14.54
N VAL A 226 -0.72 -1.48 13.73
CA VAL A 226 -1.09 -1.47 12.31
C VAL A 226 -2.58 -1.18 12.13
N VAL A 227 -3.44 -1.89 12.86
CA VAL A 227 -4.90 -1.71 12.78
C VAL A 227 -5.31 -0.29 13.21
N CYS A 228 -4.78 0.22 14.33
CA CYS A 228 -5.06 1.57 14.80
C CYS A 228 -4.68 2.63 13.75
N VAL A 229 -3.47 2.54 13.17
CA VAL A 229 -3.04 3.47 12.11
C VAL A 229 -3.97 3.37 10.89
N CYS A 230 -4.34 2.16 10.47
CA CYS A 230 -5.28 1.98 9.36
C CYS A 230 -6.64 2.63 9.66
N LEU A 231 -7.19 2.45 10.87
CA LEU A 231 -8.47 3.06 11.26
C LEU A 231 -8.40 4.59 11.25
N ILE A 232 -7.31 5.18 11.76
CA ILE A 232 -7.09 6.63 11.73
C ILE A 232 -7.05 7.14 10.29
N VAL A 233 -6.30 6.50 9.40
CA VAL A 233 -6.22 6.91 7.99
C VAL A 233 -7.59 6.79 7.30
N ILE A 234 -8.35 5.73 7.56
CA ILE A 234 -9.72 5.56 7.04
C ILE A 234 -10.64 6.67 7.54
N PHE A 235 -10.56 7.00 8.83
CA PHE A 235 -11.36 8.05 9.45
C PHE A 235 -11.05 9.43 8.83
N LEU A 236 -9.77 9.79 8.71
CA LEU A 236 -9.33 11.02 8.07
C LEU A 236 -9.79 11.09 6.60
N TYR A 237 -9.65 10.00 5.86
CA TYR A 237 -10.14 9.91 4.48
C TYR A 237 -11.66 10.13 4.39
N ARG A 238 -12.44 9.55 5.31
CA ARG A 238 -13.90 9.73 5.37
C ARG A 238 -14.26 11.18 5.67
N ILE A 239 -13.61 11.82 6.65
CA ILE A 239 -13.81 13.24 6.97
C ILE A 239 -13.51 14.11 5.76
N TRP A 240 -12.36 13.92 5.13
CA TRP A 240 -11.96 14.67 3.93
C TRP A 240 -13.00 14.55 2.81
N ASN A 241 -13.50 13.34 2.56
CA ASN A 241 -14.52 13.09 1.55
C ASN A 241 -15.88 13.73 1.92
N LEU A 242 -16.24 13.79 3.20
CA LEU A 242 -17.45 14.48 3.66
C LEU A 242 -17.32 16.00 3.49
N LEU A 243 -16.20 16.59 3.93
CA LEU A 243 -15.93 18.01 3.82
C LEU A 243 -15.89 18.48 2.36
N SER A 244 -15.20 17.74 1.48
CA SER A 244 -15.11 18.07 0.06
C SER A 244 -16.47 18.00 -0.66
N LYS A 245 -17.33 17.04 -0.29
CA LYS A 245 -18.71 16.97 -0.80
C LYS A 245 -19.54 18.17 -0.32
N THR A 246 -19.48 18.51 0.97
CA THR A 246 -20.20 19.66 1.53
C THR A 246 -19.75 20.97 0.86
N ALA A 247 -18.45 21.18 0.70
CA ALA A 247 -17.90 22.35 0.01
C ALA A 247 -18.34 22.42 -1.46
N SER A 248 -18.25 21.31 -2.21
CA SER A 248 -18.68 21.28 -3.62
C SER A 248 -20.20 21.49 -3.80
N GLY A 249 -21.02 21.01 -2.87
CA GLY A 249 -22.46 21.24 -2.84
C GLY A 249 -22.81 22.69 -2.54
N PHE A 250 -22.07 23.33 -1.62
CA PHE A 250 -22.20 24.75 -1.32
C PHE A 250 -21.81 25.62 -2.53
N PHE A 251 -20.66 25.34 -3.16
CA PHE A 251 -20.22 26.06 -4.37
C PHE A 251 -21.19 25.91 -5.55
N ARG A 252 -21.75 24.72 -5.79
CA ARG A 252 -22.77 24.53 -6.84
C ARG A 252 -24.05 25.32 -6.56
N ARG A 253 -24.54 25.34 -5.32
CA ARG A 253 -25.71 26.15 -4.94
C ARG A 253 -25.44 27.64 -5.13
N PHE A 254 -24.25 28.11 -4.75
CA PHE A 254 -23.87 29.52 -4.90
C PHE A 254 -23.74 29.93 -6.38
N TYR A 255 -23.12 29.09 -7.21
CA TYR A 255 -23.00 29.34 -8.65
C TYR A 255 -24.38 29.35 -9.34
N HIS A 256 -25.25 28.41 -8.99
CA HIS A 256 -26.62 28.37 -9.54
C HIS A 256 -27.47 29.57 -9.06
N PHE A 257 -27.23 30.09 -7.86
CA PHE A 257 -27.92 31.29 -7.37
C PHE A 257 -27.47 32.55 -8.13
N ARG A 258 -26.16 32.69 -8.41
CA ARG A 258 -25.58 33.83 -9.14
C ARG A 258 -25.93 33.83 -10.64
N VAL A 259 -26.12 32.68 -11.27
CA VAL A 259 -26.55 32.58 -12.68
C VAL A 259 -28.04 32.89 -12.84
N ARG A 260 -28.87 32.69 -11.81
CA ARG A 260 -30.31 32.98 -11.84
C ARG A 260 -30.66 34.44 -11.46
N SER A 261 -29.69 35.20 -10.96
CA SER A 261 -29.85 36.61 -10.59
C SER A 261 -29.30 37.59 -11.65
N ARG A 262 -29.07 37.13 -12.87
CA ARG A 262 -28.79 37.91 -14.08
C ARG A 262 -29.82 37.56 -15.13
#